data_AF-X1HM21-F1
#
_entry.id   AF-X1HM21-F1
#
_cell.length_a   1.000
_cell.length_b   1.000
_cell.length_c   1.000
_cell.angle_alpha   90.00
_cell.angle_beta   90.00
_cell.angle_gamma   90.00
#
_symmetry.space_group_name_H-M   'P 1'
#
loop_
_entity.id
_entity.type
_entity.pdbx_description
1 polymer ?
#
loop_
_entity_poly.entity_id
_entity_poly.type
_entity_poly.pdbx_seq_one_letter_code
_entity_poly.pdbx_strand_id
1 'polypeptide(L)' 'IIGAIQDPQFGALVMFGSGGIEVEGLKDVQFALAPLKYLEAKQLLEDTWAGKKL' A
#
# COMPACT_ATOMS: atom_id res chain seq x y z
N ILE A 1 3.35 6.13 -3.85
CA ILE A 1 2.07 6.10 -4.61
C ILE A 1 0.99 5.47 -3.76
N ILE A 2 -0.26 5.80 -4.05
CA ILE A 2 -1.42 5.10 -3.51
C ILE A 2 -2.25 4.59 -4.68
N GLY A 3 -2.79 3.38 -4.56
CA GLY A 3 -3.65 2.77 -5.58
C GLY A 3 -4.82 2.06 -4.93
N ALA A 4 -5.88 1.88 -5.71
CA ALA A 4 -7.04 1.08 -5.31
C ALA A 4 -7.40 0.12 -6.44
N ILE A 5 -7.74 -1.11 -6.10
CA ILE A 5 -8.11 -2.15 -7.07
C ILE A 5 -9.29 -2.97 -6.53
N GLN A 6 -10.19 -3.38 -7.43
CA GLN A 6 -11.23 -4.36 -7.13
C GLN A 6 -10.70 -5.74 -7.48
N ASP A 7 -10.23 -6.48 -6.46
CA ASP A 7 -9.77 -7.85 -6.63
C ASP A 7 -10.97 -8.82 -6.67
N PRO A 8 -11.01 -9.78 -7.62
CA PRO A 8 -12.11 -10.74 -7.73
C PRO A 8 -12.29 -11.68 -6.53
N GLN A 9 -11.25 -11.94 -5.75
CA GLN A 9 -11.27 -12.85 -4.61
C GLN A 9 -11.43 -12.08 -3.29
N PHE A 10 -10.71 -10.97 -3.13
CA PHE A 10 -10.63 -10.24 -1.88
C PHE A 10 -11.54 -9.02 -1.80
N GLY A 11 -12.08 -8.56 -2.93
CA GLY A 11 -12.88 -7.35 -2.99
C GLY A 11 -12.01 -6.10 -3.15
N ALA A 12 -12.45 -4.97 -2.58
CA ALA A 12 -11.74 -3.71 -2.72
C ALA A 12 -10.45 -3.71 -1.88
N LEU A 13 -9.32 -3.45 -2.53
CA LEU A 13 -8.00 -3.35 -1.93
C LEU A 13 -7.41 -1.96 -2.15
N VAL A 14 -6.62 -1.51 -1.17
CA VAL A 14 -5.76 -0.33 -1.25
C VAL A 14 -4.31 -0.78 -1.23
N MET A 15 -3.48 -0.11 -2.02
CA MET A 15 -2.05 -0.32 -2.14
C MET A 15 -1.30 0.96 -1.77
N PHE A 16 -0.20 0.84 -1.02
CA PHE A 16 0.72 1.93 -0.73
C PHE A 16 2.19 1.48 -0.89
N GLY A 17 3.06 2.34 -1.41
CA GLY A 17 4.48 2.01 -1.63
C GLY A 17 5.29 3.03 -2.43
N SER A 18 6.59 2.80 -2.63
CA SER A 18 7.49 3.66 -3.41
C SER A 18 7.28 3.43 -4.92
N GLY A 19 6.31 4.13 -5.53
CA GLY A 19 5.94 3.93 -6.94
C GLY A 19 7.07 4.17 -7.96
N GLY A 20 6.84 3.81 -9.21
CA GLY A 20 7.82 3.92 -10.30
C GLY A 20 8.61 2.63 -10.52
N ILE A 21 9.75 2.70 -11.20
CA ILE A 21 10.62 1.54 -11.48
C ILE A 21 11.17 0.89 -10.19
N GLU A 22 11.16 1.61 -9.07
CA GLU A 22 11.67 1.16 -7.78
C GLU A 22 10.75 0.13 -7.09
N VAL A 23 9.49 0.00 -7.50
CA VAL A 23 8.54 -1.00 -6.96
C VAL A 23 9.01 -2.43 -7.25
N GLU A 24 9.45 -2.69 -8.48
CA GLU A 24 9.82 -4.04 -8.92
C GLU A 24 11.15 -4.50 -8.31
N GLY A 25 12.06 -3.55 -8.04
CA GLY A 25 13.38 -3.83 -7.47
C GLY A 25 13.38 -4.00 -5.94
N LEU A 26 12.58 -3.22 -5.21
CA LEU A 26 12.60 -3.18 -3.74
C LEU A 26 11.46 -3.96 -3.08
N LYS A 27 10.42 -4.34 -3.84
CA LYS A 27 9.17 -4.90 -3.28
C LYS A 27 8.57 -4.02 -2.17
N ASP A 28 8.78 -2.70 -2.24
CA ASP A 28 8.27 -1.72 -1.27
C ASP A 28 6.81 -1.39 -1.57
N VAL A 29 5.93 -2.34 -1.31
CA VAL A 29 4.50 -2.20 -1.51
C VAL A 29 3.74 -3.03 -0.47
N GLN A 30 2.73 -2.42 0.12
CA GLN A 30 1.82 -3.07 1.06
C GLN A 30 0.37 -2.92 0.59
N PHE A 31 -0.42 -3.96 0.86
CA PHE A 31 -1.84 -4.03 0.50
C PHE A 31 -2.70 -4.18 1.74
N ALA A 32 -3.90 -3.60 1.70
CA ALA A 32 -4.90 -3.74 2.74
C ALA A 32 -6.31 -3.74 2.14
N LEU A 33 -7.25 -4.39 2.85
CA LEU A 33 -8.66 -4.37 2.49
C LEU A 33 -9.27 -3.00 2.73
N ALA A 34 -10.12 -2.57 1.81
CA ALA A 34 -10.97 -1.40 2.00
C ALA A 34 -12.32 -1.82 2.62
N PRO A 35 -12.94 -0.96 3.44
CA PRO A 35 -12.45 0.35 3.89
C PRO A 35 -11.35 0.23 4.96
N LEU A 36 -10.36 1.12 4.87
CA LEU A 36 -9.23 1.20 5.81
C LEU A 36 -9.61 1.98 7.08
N LYS A 37 -9.22 1.47 8.24
CA LYS A 37 -9.15 2.21 9.50
C LYS A 37 -7.88 3.05 9.56
N TYR A 38 -7.90 4.09 10.37
CA TYR A 38 -6.73 4.95 10.60
C TYR A 38 -5.48 4.16 11.00
N LEU A 39 -5.62 3.17 11.90
CA LEU A 39 -4.48 2.35 12.34
C LEU A 39 -3.90 1.50 11.20
N GLU A 40 -4.74 0.96 10.32
CA GLU A 40 -4.30 0.18 9.17
C GLU A 40 -3.58 1.08 8.15
N ALA A 41 -4.12 2.29 7.91
CA ALA A 41 -3.46 3.28 7.07
C ALA A 41 -2.09 3.71 7.65
N LYS A 42 -2.01 3.89 8.98
CA LYS A 42 -0.75 4.19 9.67
C LYS A 42 0.26 3.05 9.50
N GLN A 43 -0.19 1.79 9.64
CA GLN A 43 0.68 0.63 9.47
C GLN A 43 1.24 0.54 8.04
N LEU A 44 0.43 0.84 7.01
CA LEU A 44 0.92 0.89 5.62
C LEU A 44 2.07 1.89 5.43
N LEU A 45 2.02 3.03 6.12
CA LEU A 45 3.11 4.02 6.09
C LEU A 45 4.34 3.50 6.84
N GLU A 46 4.15 2.94 8.03
CA GLU A 46 5.26 2.45 8.86
C GLU A 46 5.96 1.21 8.29
N ASP A 47 5.28 0.44 7.45
CA ASP A 47 5.81 -0.79 6.86
C ASP A 47 6.55 -0.56 5.53
N THR A 48 6.33 0.58 4.90
CA THR A 48 6.94 0.90 3.61
C THR A 48 8.05 1.92 3.75
N TRP A 49 9.06 1.83 2.90
CA TRP A 49 10.10 2.85 2.78
C TRP A 49 9.51 4.19 2.39
N ALA A 50 8.55 4.19 1.45
CA ALA A 50 7.83 5.39 1.07
C ALA A 50 7.22 6.13 2.27
N GLY A 51 6.58 5.42 3.20
CA GLY A 51 5.97 6.06 4.36
C GLY A 51 6.99 6.50 5.41
N LYS A 52 8.10 5.78 5.57
CA LYS A 52 9.24 6.20 6.45
C LYS A 52 9.98 7.45 5.95
N LYS A 53 9.79 7.83 4.69
CA LYS A 53 10.43 8.98 4.05
C LYS A 53 9.57 10.25 3.98
N LEU A 54 8.29 10.15 4.34
CA LEU A 54 7.37 11.28 4.48
C LEU A 54 7.61 11.99 5.81
#